data_AF-A0A966DHR4-F1
#
_entry.id   AF-A0A966DHR4-F1
#
_cell.length_a   1.000
_cell.length_b   1.000
_cell.length_c   1.000
_cell.angle_alpha   90.00
_cell.angle_beta   90.00
_cell.angle_gamma   90.00
#
_symmetry.space_group_name_H-M   'P 1'
#
loop_
_entity.id
_entity.type
_entity.pdbx_description
1 polymer ?
#
loop_
_entity_poly.entity_id
_entity_poly.type
_entity_poly.pdbx_seq_one_letter_code
_entity_poly.pdbx_strand_id
1 'polypeptide(L)'
;MKYKIFCFIIFSLVFTGCFTSVPSLEQRYTKLMDMNSKESFKSKPIKTGSFTLFSLQPTVTCKDSIMHVYIEGDGLAWKTRTLISDDPTPINPTALSLMNQDSFTCKVYISRPCQYMTVLREFTSLAWHQRL
;
A
#
# COMPACT_ATOMS: atom_id res chain seq x y z
N MET A 1 -12.78 16.48 49.57
CA MET A 1 -12.41 17.16 48.31
C MET A 1 -11.31 16.42 47.53
N LYS A 2 -10.28 15.86 48.17
CA LYS A 2 -9.17 15.15 47.49
C LYS A 2 -9.60 13.90 46.68
N TYR A 3 -10.54 13.09 47.20
CA TYR A 3 -11.04 11.90 46.49
C TYR A 3 -11.87 12.23 45.24
N LYS A 4 -12.55 13.40 45.20
CA LYS A 4 -13.31 13.84 44.01
C LYS A 4 -12.39 14.21 42.86
N ILE A 5 -11.27 14.89 43.16
CA ILE A 5 -10.24 15.23 42.18
C ILE A 5 -9.56 13.95 41.67
N PHE A 6 -9.27 12.99 42.55
CA PHE A 6 -8.70 11.70 42.17
C PHE A 6 -9.64 10.87 41.27
N CYS A 7 -10.95 10.82 41.59
CA CYS A 7 -11.94 10.15 40.74
C CYS A 7 -12.07 10.83 39.36
N PHE A 8 -11.97 12.16 39.30
CA PHE A 8 -12.05 12.91 38.05
C PHE A 8 -10.84 12.65 37.14
N ILE A 9 -9.63 12.53 37.71
CA ILE A 9 -8.41 12.19 36.96
C ILE A 9 -8.50 10.75 36.42
N ILE A 10 -8.95 9.79 37.24
CA ILE A 10 -9.17 8.40 36.80
C ILE A 10 -10.21 8.35 35.69
N PHE A 11 -11.34 9.06 35.82
CA PHE A 11 -12.38 9.09 34.80
C PHE A 11 -11.87 9.65 33.45
N SER A 12 -11.05 10.70 33.47
CA SER A 12 -10.41 11.29 32.28
C SER A 12 -9.51 10.29 31.53
N LEU A 13 -8.74 9.47 32.26
CA LEU A 13 -7.83 8.47 31.69
C LEU A 13 -8.57 7.31 30.99
N VAL A 14 -9.85 7.09 31.28
CA VAL A 14 -10.65 6.00 30.68
C VAL A 14 -11.23 6.40 29.31
N PHE A 15 -11.26 7.69 28.96
CA PHE A 15 -11.81 8.17 27.68
C PHE A 15 -10.78 8.36 26.55
N THR A 16 -9.49 8.10 26.78
CA THR A 16 -8.49 8.16 25.72
C THR A 16 -8.45 6.84 24.94
N GLY A 17 -9.41 6.64 24.04
CA GLY A 17 -9.37 5.58 23.05
C GLY A 17 -8.64 6.03 21.78
N CYS A 18 -7.62 5.29 21.34
CA CYS A 18 -7.03 5.51 20.02
C CYS A 18 -7.96 4.95 18.94
N PHE A 19 -8.63 5.82 18.19
CA PHE A 19 -9.29 5.43 16.94
C PHE A 19 -8.23 5.39 15.82
N THR A 20 -7.95 4.20 15.30
CA THR A 20 -7.08 4.05 14.12
C THR A 20 -7.95 4.05 12.87
N SER A 21 -7.98 5.17 12.16
CA SER A 21 -8.63 5.24 10.85
C SER A 21 -7.77 4.55 9.80
N VAL A 22 -8.42 4.04 8.75
CA VAL A 22 -7.72 3.56 7.55
C VAL A 22 -7.01 4.75 6.89
N PRO A 23 -5.68 4.68 6.63
CA PRO A 23 -4.95 5.75 5.96
C PRO A 23 -5.48 6.03 4.55
N SER A 24 -5.36 7.28 4.10
CA SER A 24 -5.74 7.68 2.75
C SER A 24 -4.85 7.02 1.70
N LEU A 25 -5.33 6.95 0.44
CA LEU A 25 -4.54 6.43 -0.67
C LEU A 25 -3.18 7.16 -0.81
N GLU A 26 -3.16 8.48 -0.68
CA GLU A 26 -1.93 9.27 -0.71
C GLU A 26 -0.96 8.85 0.40
N GLN A 27 -1.44 8.69 1.64
CA GLN A 27 -0.60 8.23 2.75
C GLN A 27 -0.04 6.83 2.51
N ARG A 28 -0.84 5.92 1.91
CA ARG A 28 -0.39 4.58 1.54
C ARG A 28 0.66 4.61 0.43
N TYR A 29 0.52 5.52 -0.54
CA TYR A 29 1.50 5.71 -1.60
C TYR A 29 2.79 6.32 -1.08
N THR A 30 2.72 7.38 -0.26
CA THR A 30 3.88 7.98 0.41
C THR A 30 4.64 6.92 1.20
N LYS A 31 3.94 6.11 1.98
CA LYS A 31 4.56 5.01 2.72
C LYS A 31 5.27 4.01 1.81
N LEU A 32 4.67 3.63 0.68
CA LEU A 32 5.31 2.76 -0.29
C LEU A 32 6.58 3.40 -0.87
N MET A 33 6.54 4.70 -1.18
CA MET A 33 7.70 5.44 -1.69
C MET A 33 8.79 5.63 -0.63
N ASP A 34 8.43 5.85 0.64
CA ASP A 34 9.38 5.91 1.76
C ASP A 34 10.05 4.55 1.99
N MET A 35 9.29 3.46 1.82
CA MET A 35 9.82 2.09 1.85
C MET A 35 10.70 1.78 0.64
N ASN A 36 10.52 2.47 -0.48
CA ASN A 36 11.43 2.44 -1.63
C ASN A 36 12.71 3.24 -1.32
N SER A 37 13.35 2.95 -0.19
CA SER A 37 14.46 3.68 0.43
C SER A 37 15.78 3.60 -0.34
N LYS A 38 15.81 2.82 -1.40
CA LYS A 38 16.92 2.77 -2.36
C LYS A 38 16.40 3.40 -3.64
N GLU A 39 16.91 4.58 -4.02
CA GLU A 39 16.62 5.23 -5.32
C GLU A 39 16.97 4.34 -6.55
N SER A 40 17.43 3.12 -6.31
CA SER A 40 17.62 2.03 -7.25
C SER A 40 16.35 1.55 -7.95
N PHE A 41 15.14 1.90 -7.49
CA PHE A 41 13.89 1.52 -8.18
C PHE A 41 13.03 2.73 -8.54
N LYS A 42 12.52 2.72 -9.77
CA LYS A 42 11.60 3.74 -10.29
C LYS A 42 10.19 3.17 -10.44
N SER A 43 9.21 3.97 -10.02
CA SER A 43 7.80 3.74 -10.33
C SER A 43 7.59 3.75 -11.84
N LYS A 44 6.95 2.70 -12.35
CA LYS A 44 6.53 2.59 -13.75
C LYS A 44 5.20 1.86 -13.87
N PRO A 45 4.29 2.34 -14.72
CA PRO A 45 3.10 1.57 -15.09
C PRO A 45 3.46 0.45 -16.08
N ILE A 46 2.85 -0.71 -15.91
CA ILE A 46 2.89 -1.83 -16.86
C ILE A 46 1.50 -1.92 -17.50
N LYS A 47 1.40 -1.55 -18.77
CA LYS A 47 0.16 -1.70 -19.54
C LYS A 47 -0.02 -3.17 -19.94
N THR A 48 -1.15 -3.75 -19.57
CA THR A 48 -1.57 -5.07 -20.05
C THR A 48 -2.72 -4.93 -21.05
N GLY A 49 -3.26 -6.05 -21.55
CA GLY A 49 -4.41 -6.01 -22.46
C GLY A 49 -5.70 -5.48 -21.82
N SER A 50 -5.88 -5.61 -20.50
CA SER A 50 -7.16 -5.29 -19.84
C SER A 50 -7.06 -4.29 -18.68
N PHE A 51 -5.86 -4.08 -18.12
CA PHE A 51 -5.64 -3.18 -17.00
C PHE A 51 -4.17 -2.70 -16.95
N THR A 52 -3.90 -1.65 -16.19
CA THR A 52 -2.54 -1.20 -15.88
C THR A 52 -2.15 -1.67 -14.49
N LEU A 53 -0.89 -2.09 -14.32
CA LEU A 53 -0.31 -2.45 -13.03
C LEU A 53 0.73 -1.41 -12.62
N PHE A 54 0.78 -1.04 -11.35
CA PHE A 54 1.89 -0.26 -10.81
C PHE A 54 3.05 -1.19 -10.51
N SER A 55 4.26 -0.75 -10.84
CA SER A 55 5.48 -1.48 -10.53
C SER A 55 6.60 -0.57 -10.04
N LEU A 56 7.49 -1.11 -9.20
CA LEU A 56 8.80 -0.53 -8.94
C LEU A 56 9.84 -1.38 -9.67
N GLN A 57 10.50 -0.78 -10.67
CA GLN A 57 11.45 -1.46 -11.55
C GLN A 57 12.87 -0.99 -11.27
N PRO A 58 13.89 -1.88 -11.40
CA PRO A 58 15.27 -1.51 -11.15
C PRO A 58 15.73 -0.45 -12.16
N THR A 59 16.54 0.51 -11.72
CA THR A 59 17.17 1.52 -12.58
C THR A 59 18.42 0.99 -13.27
N VAL A 60 18.98 -0.09 -12.74
CA VAL A 60 20.12 -0.81 -13.33
C VAL A 60 19.66 -1.74 -14.46
N THR A 61 20.58 -2.02 -15.39
CA THR A 61 20.31 -2.99 -16.46
C THR A 61 20.44 -4.41 -15.92
N CYS A 62 19.41 -5.23 -16.12
CA CYS A 62 19.34 -6.62 -15.67
C CYS A 62 19.50 -7.63 -16.80
N LYS A 63 20.25 -7.26 -17.84
CA LYS A 63 20.50 -8.16 -18.98
C LYS A 63 21.27 -9.38 -18.49
N ASP A 64 20.81 -10.57 -18.89
CA ASP A 64 21.41 -11.87 -18.58
C ASP A 64 21.45 -12.22 -17.07
N SER A 65 20.69 -11.48 -16.24
CA SER A 65 20.53 -11.73 -14.79
C SER A 65 19.19 -12.41 -14.48
N ILE A 66 19.16 -13.21 -13.40
CA ILE A 66 17.91 -13.71 -12.84
C ILE A 66 17.10 -12.53 -12.29
N MET A 67 15.83 -12.43 -12.70
CA MET A 67 14.90 -11.42 -12.21
C MET A 67 14.03 -12.00 -11.09
N HIS A 68 14.09 -11.42 -9.90
CA HIS A 68 13.17 -11.75 -8.81
C HIS A 68 11.88 -10.91 -8.92
N VAL A 69 10.72 -11.56 -8.96
CA VAL A 69 9.43 -10.90 -9.13
C VAL A 69 8.63 -11.00 -7.84
N TYR A 70 8.29 -9.85 -7.27
CA TYR A 70 7.48 -9.74 -6.06
C TYR A 70 6.10 -9.23 -6.44
N ILE A 71 5.07 -10.06 -6.26
CA ILE A 71 3.68 -9.72 -6.58
C ILE A 71 2.96 -9.42 -5.28
N GLU A 72 2.31 -8.25 -5.21
CA GLU A 72 1.53 -7.86 -4.04
C GLU A 72 0.30 -8.75 -3.84
N GLY A 73 -0.07 -8.94 -2.58
CA GLY A 73 -1.29 -9.65 -2.21
C GLY A 73 -2.54 -8.79 -2.34
N ASP A 74 -3.61 -9.27 -1.72
CA ASP A 74 -4.95 -8.66 -1.74
C ASP A 74 -5.01 -7.25 -1.15
N GLY A 75 -4.00 -6.86 -0.38
CA GLY A 75 -3.93 -5.57 0.29
C GLY A 75 -5.13 -5.34 1.21
N LEU A 76 -5.77 -4.18 1.09
CA LEU A 76 -6.96 -3.84 1.86
C LEU A 76 -8.22 -4.32 1.11
N ALA A 77 -8.37 -5.62 0.83
CA ALA A 77 -9.55 -6.11 0.10
C ALA A 77 -10.88 -5.86 0.83
N TRP A 78 -10.84 -5.78 2.16
CA TRP A 78 -12.00 -5.57 3.02
C TRP A 78 -11.70 -4.49 4.06
N LYS A 79 -12.55 -3.46 4.17
CA LYS A 79 -12.46 -2.42 5.21
C LYS A 79 -12.89 -2.96 6.58
N THR A 80 -13.86 -3.87 6.58
CA THR A 80 -14.34 -4.61 7.76
C THR A 80 -14.68 -6.03 7.34
N ARG A 81 -15.04 -6.91 8.28
CA ARG A 81 -15.47 -8.29 7.99
C ARG A 81 -16.61 -8.40 6.94
N THR A 82 -17.41 -7.34 6.78
CA THR A 82 -18.59 -7.34 5.89
C THR A 82 -18.58 -6.23 4.85
N LEU A 83 -17.59 -5.34 4.87
CA LEU A 83 -17.50 -4.21 3.94
C LEU A 83 -16.31 -4.39 2.99
N ILE A 84 -16.61 -4.61 1.71
CA ILE A 84 -15.61 -4.63 0.62
C ILE A 84 -14.93 -3.25 0.55
N SER A 85 -13.64 -3.23 0.26
CA SER A 85 -12.93 -1.97 0.08
C SER A 85 -13.13 -1.40 -1.31
N ASP A 86 -13.39 -0.09 -1.39
CA ASP A 86 -13.45 0.65 -2.65
C ASP A 86 -12.05 0.87 -3.26
N ASP A 87 -11.01 0.72 -2.45
CA ASP A 87 -9.62 0.79 -2.87
C ASP A 87 -8.81 -0.28 -2.13
N PRO A 88 -8.41 -1.38 -2.81
CA PRO A 88 -7.68 -2.48 -2.20
C PRO A 88 -6.18 -2.19 -2.03
N THR A 89 -5.71 -0.95 -2.25
CA THR A 89 -4.32 -0.56 -2.03
C THR A 89 -3.89 -0.91 -0.59
N PRO A 90 -2.77 -1.63 -0.40
CA PRO A 90 -2.39 -2.15 0.92
C PRO A 90 -2.00 -1.02 1.88
N ILE A 91 -2.38 -1.17 3.15
CA ILE A 91 -1.89 -0.32 4.25
C ILE A 91 -0.42 -0.63 4.55
N ASN A 92 -0.03 -1.89 4.40
CA ASN A 92 1.34 -2.39 4.56
C ASN A 92 1.70 -3.19 3.28
N PRO A 93 2.60 -2.69 2.42
CA PRO A 93 2.94 -3.39 1.19
C PRO A 93 3.90 -4.55 1.48
N THR A 94 3.33 -5.73 1.76
CA THR A 94 4.08 -6.91 2.22
C THR A 94 5.05 -7.39 1.17
N ALA A 95 4.66 -7.43 -0.11
CA ALA A 95 5.58 -7.86 -1.17
C ALA A 95 6.77 -6.91 -1.33
N LEU A 96 6.58 -5.60 -1.10
CA LEU A 96 7.69 -4.65 -1.06
C LEU A 96 8.60 -4.86 0.15
N SER A 97 8.03 -5.16 1.32
CA SER A 97 8.83 -5.55 2.50
C SER A 97 9.71 -6.76 2.23
N LEU A 98 9.19 -7.78 1.54
CA LEU A 98 9.96 -8.96 1.12
C LEU A 98 11.04 -8.58 0.11
N MET A 99 10.67 -7.80 -0.92
CA MET A 99 11.63 -7.30 -1.92
C MET A 99 12.78 -6.54 -1.27
N ASN A 100 12.53 -5.75 -0.22
CA ASN A 100 13.57 -4.97 0.46
C ASN A 100 14.57 -5.82 1.26
N GLN A 101 14.18 -7.02 1.69
CA GLN A 101 15.07 -7.98 2.37
C GLN A 101 15.94 -8.77 1.39
N ASP A 102 15.55 -8.81 0.12
CA ASP A 102 16.32 -9.45 -0.94
C ASP A 102 17.63 -8.70 -1.23
N SER A 103 18.76 -9.41 -1.24
CA SER A 103 20.06 -8.84 -1.57
C SER A 103 20.29 -8.65 -3.07
N PHE A 104 19.46 -9.24 -3.94
CA PHE A 104 19.59 -9.11 -5.39
C PHE A 104 19.24 -7.70 -5.86
N THR A 105 19.95 -7.25 -6.91
CA THR A 105 19.71 -5.96 -7.56
C THR A 105 18.61 -6.04 -8.61
N CYS A 106 18.53 -7.17 -9.32
CA CYS A 106 17.53 -7.43 -10.35
C CYS A 106 16.26 -8.01 -9.76
N LYS A 107 15.43 -7.11 -9.26
CA LYS A 107 14.13 -7.42 -8.68
C LYS A 107 13.09 -6.39 -9.06
N VAL A 108 11.84 -6.81 -9.14
CA VAL A 108 10.71 -5.95 -9.50
C VAL A 108 9.56 -6.20 -8.53
N TYR A 109 8.96 -5.11 -8.06
CA TYR A 109 7.69 -5.13 -7.35
C TYR A 109 6.55 -4.89 -8.35
N ILE A 110 5.49 -5.69 -8.28
CA ILE A 110 4.30 -5.56 -9.09
C ILE A 110 3.09 -5.57 -8.16
N SER A 111 2.31 -4.50 -8.20
CA SER A 111 1.02 -4.40 -7.49
C SER A 111 -0.07 -5.24 -8.15
N ARG A 112 -1.19 -5.46 -7.45
CA ARG A 112 -2.42 -5.99 -8.07
C ARG A 112 -3.13 -4.92 -8.91
N PRO A 113 -4.04 -5.30 -9.82
CA PRO A 113 -4.86 -4.34 -10.56
C PRO A 113 -5.51 -3.29 -9.65
N CYS A 114 -5.62 -2.06 -10.16
CA CYS A 114 -6.21 -0.89 -9.48
C CYS A 114 -5.39 -0.31 -8.30
N GLN A 115 -4.49 -1.07 -7.66
CA GLN A 115 -3.68 -0.56 -6.56
C GLN A 115 -2.75 0.57 -7.05
N TYR A 116 -2.72 1.69 -6.31
CA TYR A 116 -1.92 2.90 -6.60
C TYR A 116 -2.24 3.63 -7.91
N MET A 117 -3.20 3.16 -8.72
CA MET A 117 -3.47 3.71 -10.06
C MET A 117 -3.93 5.17 -10.05
N THR A 118 -4.76 5.54 -9.07
CA THR A 118 -5.35 6.88 -8.98
C THR A 118 -4.31 7.96 -8.67
N VAL A 119 -3.21 7.58 -8.00
CA VAL A 119 -2.10 8.50 -7.67
C VAL A 119 -1.24 8.79 -8.91
N LEU A 120 -1.10 7.82 -9.80
CA LEU A 120 -0.26 7.93 -11.01
C LEU A 120 -0.91 8.77 -12.12
N ARG A 121 -2.11 9.34 -11.90
CA ARG A 121 -2.90 10.09 -12.92
C ARG A 121 -3.12 9.30 -14.22
N GLU A 122 -3.12 7.96 -14.17
CA GLU A 122 -3.33 7.11 -15.35
C GLU A 122 -4.69 6.37 -15.36
N PHE A 123 -5.54 6.56 -14.35
CA PHE A 123 -6.87 5.93 -14.32
C PHE A 123 -7.99 6.97 -14.29
N THR A 124 -8.66 7.14 -15.44
CA THR A 124 -10.08 7.52 -15.44
C THR A 124 -10.90 6.32 -14.95
N SER A 125 -11.93 6.59 -14.18
CA SER A 125 -12.63 5.72 -13.21
C SER A 125 -13.41 4.50 -13.76
N LEU A 126 -13.11 3.99 -14.94
CA LEU A 126 -14.02 3.09 -15.66
C LEU A 126 -13.92 1.58 -15.32
N ALA A 127 -12.90 1.12 -14.58
CA ALA A 127 -12.73 -0.33 -14.35
C ALA A 127 -13.52 -0.91 -13.16
N TRP A 128 -14.10 -0.09 -12.29
CA TRP A 128 -14.77 -0.58 -11.07
C TRP A 128 -16.26 -0.93 -11.24
N HIS A 129 -16.91 -0.52 -12.33
CA HIS A 129 -18.38 -0.64 -12.47
C HIS A 129 -18.87 -1.79 -13.36
N GLN A 130 -18.02 -2.68 -13.89
CA GLN A 130 -18.43 -3.62 -14.94
C GLN A 130 -18.60 -5.09 -14.54
N ARG A 131 -18.59 -5.45 -13.26
CA ARG A 131 -18.99 -6.82 -12.85
C ARG A 131 -19.72 -6.85 -11.51
N LEU A 132 -20.98 -6.44 -11.55
CA LEU A 132 -22.09 -7.11 -10.86
C LEU A 132 -23.28 -7.16 -11.82
#